data_AF-A0A067TM00-F1
#
_entry.id   AF-A0A067TM00-F1
#
_cell.length_a   1.000
_cell.length_b   1.000
_cell.length_c   1.000
_cell.angle_alpha   90.00
_cell.angle_beta   90.00
_cell.angle_gamma   90.00
#
_symmetry.space_group_name_H-M   'P 1'
#
loop_
_entity.id
_entity.type
_entity.pdbx_description
1 polymer ?
#
loop_
_entity_poly.entity_id
_entity_poly.type
_entity_poly.pdbx_seq_one_letter_code
_entity_poly.pdbx_strand_id
1 'polypeptide(L)'
;NNDETKKPEIRLTIPQRFMVVPGTAFVVGSAIGIMRGGRAASLRFLAENAHRPPTTVQGWYFYKKTKNYKVMLGALRGAGVEAGKLSGLALAYVGLE
;
A
#
# COMPACT_ATOMS: atom_id res chain seq x y z
N ASN A 1 20.18 32.09 -40.58
CA ASN A 1 19.61 30.74 -40.55
C ASN A 1 19.62 30.27 -39.11
N ASN A 2 18.53 29.64 -38.66
CA ASN A 2 18.27 29.09 -37.31
C ASN A 2 17.29 29.91 -36.45
N ASP A 3 16.07 30.10 -36.94
CA ASP A 3 14.90 30.34 -36.08
C ASP A 3 14.39 28.98 -35.57
N GLU A 4 14.84 28.60 -34.39
CA GLU A 4 14.34 27.40 -33.69
C GLU A 4 12.88 27.63 -33.25
N THR A 5 11.97 26.84 -33.81
CA THR A 5 10.54 26.85 -33.49
C THR A 5 10.30 26.40 -32.06
N LYS A 6 10.21 27.37 -31.13
CA LYS A 6 9.94 27.12 -29.71
C LYS A 6 8.52 26.53 -29.55
N LYS A 7 8.47 25.24 -29.21
CA LYS A 7 7.21 24.50 -28.94
C LYS A 7 6.45 25.19 -27.78
N PRO A 8 5.13 25.42 -27.87
CA PRO A 8 4.38 26.05 -26.79
C PRO A 8 4.44 25.17 -25.53
N GLU A 9 4.99 25.73 -24.46
CA GLU A 9 5.05 25.10 -23.14
C GLU A 9 3.73 25.37 -22.39
N ILE A 10 2.98 24.32 -22.08
CA ILE A 10 1.79 24.43 -21.22
C ILE A 10 2.25 24.38 -19.76
N ARG A 11 2.18 25.51 -19.06
CA ARG A 11 2.53 25.62 -17.63
C ARG A 11 1.30 25.36 -16.77
N LEU A 12 1.14 24.11 -16.33
CA LEU A 12 0.10 23.74 -15.37
C LEU A 12 0.54 24.13 -13.95
N THR A 13 -0.10 25.15 -13.39
CA THR A 13 0.05 25.49 -11.97
C THR A 13 -0.97 24.68 -11.18
N ILE A 14 -0.60 23.48 -10.76
CA ILE A 14 -1.47 22.64 -9.92
C ILE A 14 -1.38 23.17 -8.47
N PRO A 15 -2.51 23.51 -7.82
CA PRO A 15 -2.48 23.96 -6.45
C PRO A 15 -1.91 22.88 -5.53
N GLN A 16 -0.98 23.25 -4.64
CA GLN A 16 -0.27 22.31 -3.75
C GLN A 16 -1.21 21.39 -2.94
N ARG A 17 -2.41 21.86 -2.60
CA ARG A 17 -3.47 21.11 -1.91
C ARG A 17 -3.90 19.82 -2.64
N PHE A 18 -3.95 19.82 -3.97
CA PHE A 18 -4.29 18.64 -4.77
C PHE A 18 -3.23 17.54 -4.71
N MET A 19 -2.01 17.86 -4.26
CA MET A 19 -0.92 16.89 -4.10
C MET A 19 -0.74 16.48 -2.64
N VAL A 20 -0.78 17.44 -1.71
CA VAL A 20 -0.47 17.20 -0.29
C VAL A 20 -1.58 16.42 0.41
N VAL A 21 -2.85 16.76 0.20
CA VAL A 21 -3.97 16.12 0.93
C VAL A 21 -4.15 14.67 0.49
N PRO A 22 -4.23 14.32 -0.82
CA PRO A 22 -4.27 12.93 -1.25
C PRO A 22 -2.99 12.15 -0.97
N GLY A 23 -1.83 12.80 -1.05
CA GLY A 23 -0.53 12.18 -0.78
C GLY A 23 -0.37 11.76 0.68
N THR A 24 -0.73 12.65 1.61
CA THR A 24 -0.72 12.32 3.06
C THR A 24 -1.77 11.26 3.40
N ALA A 25 -2.98 11.35 2.84
CA ALA A 25 -4.02 10.34 3.00
C ALA A 25 -3.57 8.96 2.48
N PHE A 26 -2.83 8.91 1.37
CA PHE A 26 -2.24 7.68 0.84
C PHE A 26 -1.22 7.06 1.80
N VAL A 27 -0.33 7.85 2.39
CA VAL A 27 0.68 7.36 3.36
C VAL A 27 0.00 6.79 4.60
N VAL A 28 -0.96 7.53 5.16
CA VAL A 28 -1.70 7.08 6.35
C VAL A 28 -2.51 5.81 6.04
N GLY A 29 -3.20 5.78 4.90
CA GLY A 29 -3.97 4.61 4.48
C GLY A 29 -3.09 3.39 4.20
N SER A 30 -1.91 3.58 3.64
CA SER A 30 -0.93 2.51 3.45
C SER A 30 -0.49 1.93 4.79
N ALA A 31 -0.17 2.77 5.77
CA ALA A 31 0.24 2.31 7.09
C ALA A 31 -0.87 1.49 7.79
N ILE A 32 -2.12 1.98 7.76
CA ILE A 32 -3.28 1.28 8.29
C ILE A 32 -3.48 -0.07 7.59
N GLY A 33 -3.40 -0.07 6.25
CA GLY A 33 -3.55 -1.24 5.41
C GLY A 33 -2.48 -2.31 5.67
N ILE A 34 -1.22 -1.91 5.82
CA ILE A 34 -0.10 -2.81 6.18
C ILE A 34 -0.39 -3.49 7.52
N MET A 35 -0.73 -2.71 8.55
CA MET A 35 -0.96 -3.25 9.90
C MET A 35 -2.15 -4.21 9.93
N ARG A 36 -3.31 -3.81 9.38
CA ARG A 36 -4.51 -4.64 9.37
C ARG A 36 -4.35 -5.87 8.47
N GLY A 37 -3.86 -5.68 7.25
CA GLY A 37 -3.67 -6.74 6.27
C GLY A 37 -2.64 -7.79 6.73
N GLY A 38 -1.51 -7.34 7.26
CA GLY A 38 -0.47 -8.21 7.81
C GLY A 38 -0.97 -9.01 9.02
N ARG A 39 -1.67 -8.37 9.96
CA ARG A 39 -2.22 -9.04 11.15
C ARG A 39 -3.28 -10.09 10.77
N ALA A 40 -4.19 -9.75 9.85
CA ALA A 40 -5.19 -10.70 9.36
C ALA A 40 -4.55 -11.91 8.67
N ALA A 41 -3.57 -11.70 7.79
CA ALA A 41 -2.85 -12.78 7.12
C ALA A 41 -2.06 -13.66 8.11
N SER A 42 -1.43 -13.06 9.13
CA SER A 42 -0.73 -13.82 10.17
C SER A 42 -1.68 -14.70 10.96
N LEU A 43 -2.82 -14.17 11.40
CA LEU A 43 -3.81 -14.93 12.17
C LEU A 43 -4.41 -16.08 11.34
N ARG A 44 -4.72 -15.84 10.06
CA ARG A 44 -5.17 -16.89 9.14
C ARG A 44 -4.14 -17.99 8.99
N PHE A 45 -2.86 -17.65 8.78
CA PHE A 45 -1.81 -18.65 8.67
C PHE A 45 -1.66 -19.48 9.96
N LEU A 46 -1.76 -18.84 11.13
CA LEU A 46 -1.72 -19.55 12.41
C LEU A 46 -2.91 -20.49 12.57
N ALA A 47 -4.13 -20.04 12.23
CA ALA A 47 -5.32 -20.87 12.27
C ALA A 47 -5.23 -22.07 11.32
N GLU A 48 -4.77 -21.85 10.08
CA GLU A 48 -4.56 -22.91 9.07
C GLU A 48 -3.53 -23.96 9.53
N ASN A 49 -2.53 -23.57 10.32
CA ASN A 49 -1.41 -24.45 10.68
C ASN A 49 -1.38 -24.88 12.15
N ALA A 50 -2.36 -24.46 12.96
CA ALA A 50 -2.39 -24.78 14.40
C ALA A 50 -2.35 -26.30 14.67
N HIS A 51 -2.88 -27.10 13.74
CA HIS A 51 -2.93 -28.57 13.82
C HIS A 51 -1.72 -29.28 13.20
N ARG A 52 -0.78 -28.57 12.56
CA ARG A 52 0.40 -29.14 11.88
C ARG A 52 1.69 -28.44 12.32
N PRO A 53 2.09 -28.53 13.59
CA PRO A 53 3.37 -27.97 14.04
C PRO A 53 4.55 -28.72 13.39
N PRO A 54 5.60 -28.01 12.93
CA PRO A 54 6.80 -28.67 12.42
C PRO A 54 7.52 -29.46 13.52
N THR A 55 7.99 -30.66 13.21
CA THR A 55 8.72 -31.54 14.14
C THR A 55 10.25 -31.40 14.04
N THR A 56 10.75 -30.80 12.95
CA THR A 56 12.19 -30.62 12.70
C THR A 56 12.60 -29.15 12.71
N VAL A 57 13.85 -28.87 13.05
CA VAL A 57 14.42 -27.49 13.07
C VAL A 57 14.33 -26.85 11.68
N GLN A 58 14.65 -27.60 10.62
CA GLN A 58 14.52 -27.16 9.23
C GLN A 58 13.05 -26.85 8.87
N GLY A 59 12.10 -27.64 9.37
CA GLY A 59 10.67 -27.37 9.20
C GLY A 59 10.25 -26.02 9.78
N TRP A 60 10.78 -25.64 10.95
CA TRP A 60 10.52 -24.33 11.56
C TRP A 60 11.04 -23.16 10.72
N TYR A 61 12.18 -23.33 10.05
CA TYR A 61 12.71 -22.32 9.12
C TYR A 61 11.75 -22.09 7.95
N PHE A 62 11.34 -23.17 7.26
CA PHE A 62 10.40 -23.05 6.15
C PHE A 62 9.01 -22.55 6.58
N TYR A 63 8.57 -22.91 7.79
CA TYR A 63 7.35 -22.40 8.38
C TYR A 63 7.39 -20.87 8.54
N LYS A 64 8.46 -20.32 9.15
CA LYS A 64 8.65 -18.88 9.31
C LYS A 64 8.79 -18.16 7.96
N LYS A 65 9.56 -18.73 7.02
CA LYS A 65 9.74 -18.18 5.67
C LYS A 65 8.39 -18.06 4.96
N THR A 66 7.59 -19.13 4.96
CA THR A 66 6.25 -19.16 4.34
C THR A 66 5.30 -18.19 5.02
N LYS A 67 5.30 -18.14 6.37
CA LYS A 67 4.52 -17.17 7.15
C LYS A 67 4.86 -15.74 6.73
N ASN A 68 6.15 -15.42 6.63
CA ASN A 68 6.59 -14.07 6.31
C ASN A 68 6.11 -13.63 4.92
N TYR A 69 6.22 -14.49 3.90
CA TYR A 69 5.70 -14.17 2.56
C TYR A 69 4.18 -13.95 2.54
N LYS A 70 3.42 -14.81 3.21
CA LYS A 70 1.96 -14.64 3.31
C LYS A 70 1.58 -13.34 4.02
N VAL A 71 2.30 -13.00 5.10
CA VAL A 71 2.09 -11.76 5.85
C VAL A 71 2.46 -10.54 5.01
N MET A 72 3.59 -10.55 4.31
CA MET A 72 4.00 -9.46 3.41
C MET A 72 2.98 -9.25 2.30
N LEU A 73 2.51 -10.32 1.66
CA LEU A 73 1.46 -10.23 0.64
C LEU A 73 0.16 -9.65 1.21
N GLY A 74 -0.25 -10.10 2.40
CA GLY A 74 -1.42 -9.56 3.10
C GLY A 74 -1.27 -8.08 3.45
N ALA A 75 -0.09 -7.67 3.89
CA ALA A 75 0.23 -6.28 4.19
C ALA A 75 0.19 -5.40 2.94
N LEU A 76 0.82 -5.82 1.82
CA LEU A 76 0.80 -5.08 0.55
C LEU A 76 -0.61 -4.96 -0.02
N ARG A 77 -1.40 -6.04 0.02
CA ARG A 77 -2.80 -6.02 -0.43
C ARG A 77 -3.64 -5.09 0.44
N GLY A 78 -3.46 -5.14 1.76
CA GLY A 78 -4.12 -4.22 2.70
C GLY A 78 -3.73 -2.77 2.44
N ALA A 79 -2.45 -2.50 2.21
CA ALA A 79 -1.94 -1.17 1.89
C ALA A 79 -2.63 -0.58 0.66
N GLY A 80 -2.66 -1.30 -0.46
CA GLY A 80 -3.27 -0.82 -1.70
C GLY A 80 -4.76 -0.52 -1.55
N VAL A 81 -5.50 -1.38 -0.82
CA VAL A 81 -6.94 -1.18 -0.61
C VAL A 81 -7.21 0.05 0.27
N GLU A 82 -6.56 0.16 1.43
CA GLU A 82 -6.84 1.26 2.37
C GLU A 82 -6.26 2.59 1.89
N ALA A 83 -5.09 2.59 1.24
CA ALA A 83 -4.52 3.77 0.63
C ALA A 83 -5.37 4.28 -0.53
N GLY A 84 -5.90 3.38 -1.38
CA GLY A 84 -6.79 3.74 -2.48
C GLY A 84 -8.10 4.37 -1.98
N LYS A 85 -8.70 3.81 -0.92
CA LYS A 85 -9.91 4.37 -0.30
C LYS A 85 -9.67 5.78 0.25
N LEU A 86 -8.63 5.96 1.06
CA LEU A 86 -8.36 7.25 1.71
C LEU A 86 -7.88 8.30 0.74
N SER A 87 -6.99 7.94 -0.19
CA SER A 87 -6.53 8.85 -1.24
C SER A 87 -7.67 9.23 -2.18
N GLY A 88 -8.53 8.29 -2.57
CA GLY A 88 -9.73 8.57 -3.38
C GLY A 88 -10.73 9.50 -2.69
N LEU A 89 -10.98 9.29 -1.39
CA LEU A 89 -11.83 10.18 -0.60
C LEU A 89 -11.21 11.58 -0.47
N ALA A 90 -9.90 11.66 -0.23
CA ALA A 90 -9.17 12.92 -0.17
C ALA A 90 -9.21 13.68 -1.50
N LEU A 91 -9.08 12.99 -2.64
CA LEU A 91 -9.23 13.59 -3.97
C LEU A 91 -10.65 14.11 -4.19
N ALA A 92 -11.66 13.33 -3.82
CA ALA A 92 -13.06 13.74 -3.93
C ALA A 92 -13.34 14.98 -3.06
N TYR A 93 -12.78 15.04 -1.85
CA TYR A 93 -12.90 16.19 -0.96
C TYR A 93 -12.28 17.45 -1.58
N VAL A 94 -11.02 17.40 -1.99
CA VAL A 94 -10.32 18.56 -2.57
C VAL A 94 -10.91 18.96 -3.93
N GLY A 95 -11.53 18.04 -4.66
CA GLY A 95 -12.23 18.35 -5.91
C GLY A 95 -13.61 18.98 -5.73
N LEU A 96 -14.25 18.80 -4.56
CA LEU A 96 -15.54 19.40 -4.22
C LEU A 96 -15.39 20.77 -3.53
N GLU A 97 -14.26 20.99 -2.86
CA GLU A 97 -13.87 22.29 -2.25
C GLU A 97 -13.44 23.31 -3.31
#